data_AF-A0A7C3ZAZ6-F1
#
_entry.id   AF-A0A7C3ZAZ6-F1
#
_cell.length_a   1.000
_cell.length_b   1.000
_cell.length_c   1.000
_cell.angle_alpha   90.00
_cell.angle_beta   90.00
_cell.angle_gamma   90.00
#
_symmetry.space_group_name_H-M   'P 1'
#
loop_
_entity.id
_entity.type
_entity.pdbx_description
1 polymer ?
#
loop_
_entity_poly.entity_id
_entity_poly.type
_entity_poly.pdbx_seq_one_letter_code
_entity_poly.pdbx_strand_id
1 'polypeptide(L)' 'MNIENEKPLTALLEELLIEVSSVSSENFDKWYEKKRKIFNIGVKNHPTKEEFIKYVNYAITASR' A
#
# COMPACT_ATOMS: atom_id res chain seq x y z
N MET A 1 2.70 15.41 25.49
CA MET A 1 2.97 14.20 24.71
C MET A 1 1.78 13.97 23.80
N ASN A 2 1.92 14.26 22.50
CA ASN A 2 0.90 13.85 21.53
C ASN A 2 1.09 12.36 21.30
N ILE A 3 0.27 11.54 21.95
CA ILE A 3 0.10 10.15 21.56
C ILE A 3 -0.72 10.21 20.27
N GLU A 4 -0.04 10.41 19.15
CA GLU A 4 -0.67 10.32 17.84
C GLU A 4 -1.24 8.90 17.71
N ASN A 5 -2.52 8.80 17.34
CA ASN A 5 -3.25 7.55 17.23
C ASN A 5 -2.50 6.56 16.32
N GLU A 6 -1.72 5.65 16.91
CA GLU A 6 -1.10 4.54 16.19
C GLU A 6 -2.22 3.60 15.76
N LYS A 7 -2.71 3.77 14.54
CA LYS A 7 -3.62 2.80 13.93
C LYS A 7 -2.91 1.44 13.87
N PRO A 8 -3.59 0.34 14.22
CA PRO A 8 -3.04 -0.99 14.04
C PRO A 8 -2.55 -1.18 12.60
N LEU A 9 -1.39 -1.82 12.43
CA LEU A 9 -0.79 -2.07 11.10
C LEU A 9 -1.80 -2.73 10.15
N THR A 10 -2.59 -3.68 10.64
CA THR A 10 -3.64 -4.35 9.88
C THR A 10 -4.68 -3.36 9.33
N ALA A 11 -5.10 -2.37 10.12
CA ALA A 11 -6.06 -1.34 9.67
C ALA A 11 -5.45 -0.45 8.58
N LEU A 12 -4.16 -0.11 8.69
CA LEU A 12 -3.45 0.65 7.65
C LEU A 12 -3.33 -0.15 6.35
N LEU A 13 -3.09 -1.46 6.43
CA LEU A 13 -3.01 -2.34 5.26
C LEU A 13 -4.39 -2.53 4.59
N GLU A 14 -5.46 -2.65 5.38
CA GLU A 14 -6.84 -2.72 4.86
C GLU A 14 -7.25 -1.43 4.14
N GLU A 15 -6.91 -0.26 4.72
CA GLU A 15 -7.10 1.04 4.07
C GLU A 15 -6.33 1.14 2.74
N LEU A 16 -5.08 0.67 2.72
CA LEU A 16 -4.25 0.65 1.52
C LEU A 16 -4.83 -0.27 0.44
N LEU A 17 -5.40 -1.42 0.83
CA LEU A 17 -6.05 -2.37 -0.08
C LEU A 17 -7.30 -1.77 -0.73
N ILE A 18 -8.13 -1.07 0.05
CA ILE A 18 -9.32 -0.37 -0.46
C ILE A 18 -8.90 0.71 -1.47
N GLU A 19 -7.90 1.51 -1.11
CA GLU A 19 -7.43 2.61 -1.95
C GLU A 19 -6.92 2.09 -3.29
N VAL A 20 -6.00 1.12 -3.31
CA VAL A 20 -5.45 0.58 -4.57
C VAL A 20 -6.53 -0.10 -5.41
N SER A 21 -7.52 -0.73 -4.79
CA SER A 21 -8.63 -1.39 -5.51
C SER A 21 -9.45 -0.39 -6.32
N SER A 22 -9.63 0.83 -5.80
CA SER A 22 -10.36 1.94 -6.45
C SER A 22 -9.61 2.61 -7.61
N VAL A 23 -8.30 2.42 -7.72
CA VAL A 23 -7.46 3.01 -8.77
C VAL A 23 -7.58 2.19 -10.05
N SER A 24 -7.84 2.79 -11.21
CA SER A 24 -7.82 2.05 -12.48
C SER A 24 -6.41 1.56 -12.82
N SER A 25 -6.27 0.44 -13.54
CA SER A 25 -4.95 -0.11 -13.89
C SER A 25 -4.08 0.90 -14.67
N GLU A 26 -4.69 1.71 -15.54
CA GLU A 26 -4.03 2.80 -16.29
C GLU A 26 -3.44 3.89 -15.38
N ASN A 27 -4.02 4.10 -14.19
CA ASN A 27 -3.59 5.12 -13.24
C ASN A 27 -2.75 4.57 -12.08
N PHE A 28 -2.53 3.24 -12.05
CA PHE A 28 -1.84 2.58 -10.95
C PHE A 28 -0.42 3.11 -10.76
N ASP A 29 0.36 3.22 -11.83
CA ASP A 29 1.77 3.65 -11.74
C ASP A 29 1.89 5.04 -11.11
N LYS A 30 1.03 5.98 -11.52
CA LYS A 30 1.01 7.34 -10.96
C LYS A 30 0.63 7.34 -9.48
N TRP A 31 -0.34 6.51 -9.10
CA TRP A 31 -0.75 6.35 -7.71
C TRP A 31 0.38 5.72 -6.86
N TYR A 32 0.99 4.65 -7.36
CA TYR A 32 2.09 3.94 -6.70
C TYR A 32 3.30 4.86 -6.47
N GLU A 33 3.67 5.65 -7.50
CA GLU A 33 4.72 6.66 -7.40
C GLU A 33 4.44 7.71 -6.32
N LYS A 34 3.19 8.17 -6.21
CA LYS A 34 2.79 9.11 -5.15
C LYS A 34 2.93 8.50 -3.76
N LYS A 35 2.59 7.22 -3.59
CA LYS A 35 2.67 6.50 -2.31
C LYS A 35 4.11 6.19 -1.89
N ARG A 36 4.93 5.66 -2.81
CA ARG A 36 6.32 5.28 -2.51
C ARG A 36 7.24 6.47 -2.23
N LYS A 37 6.96 7.66 -2.80
CA LYS A 37 7.77 8.88 -2.60
C LYS A 37 7.91 9.26 -1.13
N ILE A 38 6.95 8.84 -0.30
CA ILE A 38 6.99 9.04 1.15
C ILE A 38 8.09 8.18 1.80
N PHE A 39 8.42 7.03 1.22
CA PHE A 39 9.33 6.04 1.82
C PHE A 39 10.75 6.05 1.23
N ASN A 40 11.00 6.78 0.13
CA ASN A 40 12.31 6.87 -0.54
C ASN A 40 12.99 5.51 -0.84
N ILE A 41 12.20 4.44 -0.98
CA ILE A 41 12.70 3.09 -1.29
C ILE A 41 12.63 2.89 -2.81
N GLY A 42 13.81 2.86 -3.43
CA GLY A 42 13.99 2.53 -4.84
C GLY A 42 13.76 1.03 -5.10
N VAL A 43 12.51 0.58 -5.16
CA VAL A 43 12.21 -0.76 -5.69
C VAL A 43 12.66 -0.77 -7.17
N LYS A 44 13.55 -1.70 -7.52
CA LYS A 44 14.11 -1.82 -8.89
C LYS A 44 13.04 -2.09 -9.94
N ASN A 45 11.97 -2.79 -9.57
CA ASN A 45 10.85 -3.13 -10.43
C ASN A 45 9.56 -2.61 -9.79
N HIS A 46 8.77 -1.88 -10.56
CA HIS A 46 7.43 -1.48 -10.13
C HIS A 46 6.52 -2.70 -10.22
N PRO A 47 5.79 -3.06 -9.15
CA PRO A 47 4.84 -4.16 -9.23
C PRO A 47 3.71 -3.78 -10.19
N THR A 48 3.04 -4.76 -10.80
CA THR A 48 1.72 -4.51 -11.38
C THR A 48 0.69 -4.22 -10.27
N LYS A 49 -0.49 -3.71 -10.64
CA LYS A 49 -1.60 -3.54 -9.69
C LYS A 49 -1.94 -4.86 -8.98
N GLU A 50 -1.99 -5.95 -9.73
CA GLU A 50 -2.30 -7.30 -9.22
C GLU A 50 -1.22 -7.79 -8.25
N GLU A 51 0.05 -7.60 -8.59
CA GLU A 51 1.17 -7.96 -7.71
C GLU A 51 1.15 -7.15 -6.41
N PHE A 52 0.90 -5.85 -6.50
CA PHE A 52 0.79 -4.99 -5.33
C PHE A 52 -0.35 -5.43 -4.42
N ILE A 53 -1.54 -5.69 -4.97
CA ILE A 53 -2.70 -6.21 -4.22
C ILE A 53 -2.36 -7.55 -3.57
N LYS A 54 -1.66 -8.45 -4.28
CA LYS A 54 -1.21 -9.74 -3.73
C LYS A 54 -0.29 -9.53 -2.53
N TYR A 55 0.66 -8.59 -2.60
CA TYR A 55 1.57 -8.30 -1.50
C TYR A 55 0.86 -7.70 -0.29
N VAL A 56 -0.09 -6.79 -0.51
CA VAL A 56 -0.88 -6.20 0.58
C VAL A 56 -1.72 -7.27 1.27
N ASN A 57 -2.40 -8.14 0.52
CA ASN A 57 -3.17 -9.26 1.08
C ASN A 57 -2.30 -10.25 1.86
N TYR A 58 -1.09 -10.55 1.35
CA TYR A 58 -0.13 -11.37 2.07
C TYR A 58 0.27 -10.73 3.40
N ALA A 59 0.57 -9.43 3.40
CA ALA A 59 0.93 -8.68 4.61
C ALA A 59 -0.21 -8.66 5.64
N ILE A 60 -1.46 -8.45 5.22
CA ILE A 60 -2.66 -8.52 6.10
C ILE A 60 -2.78 -9.90 6.73
N THR A 61 -2.55 -10.96 5.95
CA THR A 61 -2.63 -12.33 6.45
C THR A 61 -1.51 -12.63 7.46
N ALA A 62 -0.31 -12.12 7.20
CA ALA A 62 0.86 -12.29 8.06
C ALA A 62 0.83 -11.42 9.34
N SER A 63 -0.01 -10.38 9.37
CA SER A 63 -0.17 -9.47 10.52
C SER A 63 -1.30 -9.88 11.48
N ARG A 64 -1.98 -11.00 11.21
CA ARG A 64 -2.98 -11.65 12.08
C ARG A 64 -2.33 -12.73 12.91
#